data_AF-A0A2E1P357-F1
#
_entry.id   AF-A0A2E1P357-F1
#
_cell.length_a   1.000
_cell.length_b   1.000
_cell.length_c   1.000
_cell.angle_alpha   90.00
_cell.angle_beta   90.00
_cell.angle_gamma   90.00
#
_symmetry.space_group_name_H-M   'P 1'
#
loop_
_entity.id
_entity.type
_entity.pdbx_description
1 polymer ?
#
loop_
_entity_poly.entity_id
_entity_poly.type
_entity_poly.pdbx_seq_one_letter_code
_entity_poly.pdbx_strand_id
1 'polypeptide(L)'
;MDILGGMSSGGGESPYLKWKTGDMSFHNGESPIEFQYLQLDPATFLSGWGCYKQVSGYDFVWDKQFGVAASKPEEDYKRAFSAWVLPQGLSRPLLWQNMTFAETQAFNKILGLFWNEKDNNGDLLPVVKFTGAKKLQVGLGQSSELSFEFAKFAPRSNEFVIPSWYYEDESDNDIKSPNDGLSDLVNKQINDNNDLLTDEDIPF
;
A
#
# COMPACT_ATOMS: atom_id res chain seq x y z
N MET A 1 -5.51 22.76 17.85
CA MET A 1 -4.14 22.75 17.32
C MET A 1 -4.15 21.80 16.14
N ASP A 2 -3.76 22.28 14.97
CA ASP A 2 -3.69 21.50 13.75
C ASP A 2 -2.64 20.40 13.87
N ILE A 3 -3.08 19.14 13.86
CA ILE A 3 -2.23 17.92 13.95
C ILE A 3 -1.99 17.37 12.54
N LEU A 4 -1.78 18.25 11.57
CA LEU A 4 -1.40 17.90 10.20
C LEU A 4 -0.44 18.98 9.70
N GLY A 5 0.78 18.94 10.22
CA GLY A 5 1.88 19.72 9.67
C GLY A 5 2.19 19.26 8.25
N GLY A 6 1.67 20.01 7.27
CA GLY A 6 2.44 20.32 6.08
C GLY A 6 2.21 19.50 4.81
N MET A 7 0.98 19.39 4.32
CA MET A 7 0.68 19.39 2.87
C MET A 7 -0.63 20.13 2.60
N SER A 8 -0.63 21.44 2.87
CA SER A 8 -1.65 22.35 2.36
C SER A 8 -1.20 22.86 1.00
N SER A 9 -1.54 22.12 -0.06
CA SER A 9 -1.52 22.62 -1.43
C SER A 9 -2.65 21.95 -2.23
N GLY A 10 -3.77 22.66 -2.36
CA GLY A 10 -4.91 22.28 -3.19
C GLY A 10 -5.89 21.35 -2.47
N GLY A 11 -7.20 21.62 -2.59
CA GLY A 11 -8.27 20.85 -1.98
C GLY A 11 -8.46 19.45 -2.58
N GLY A 12 -7.41 18.64 -2.54
CA GLY A 12 -7.41 17.22 -2.92
C GLY A 12 -7.62 16.33 -1.70
N GLU A 13 -8.26 15.20 -1.92
CA GLU A 13 -8.40 14.16 -0.91
C GLU A 13 -7.01 13.63 -0.48
N SER A 14 -6.88 13.26 0.80
CA SER A 14 -5.63 12.71 1.35
C SER A 14 -5.20 11.44 0.57
N PRO A 15 -3.91 11.17 0.38
CA PRO A 15 -3.47 9.89 -0.18
C PRO A 15 -3.54 8.75 0.85
N TYR A 16 -3.70 9.05 2.13
CA TYR A 16 -3.53 8.07 3.21
C TYR A 16 -4.82 7.38 3.63
N LEU A 17 -4.73 6.07 3.89
CA LEU A 17 -5.69 5.30 4.66
C LEU A 17 -5.25 5.28 6.13
N LYS A 18 -6.15 5.61 7.06
CA LYS A 18 -5.85 5.60 8.50
C LYS A 18 -6.98 5.00 9.32
N TRP A 19 -6.66 4.13 10.27
CA TRP A 19 -7.60 3.73 11.31
C TRP A 19 -7.66 4.77 12.44
N LYS A 20 -8.86 5.24 12.79
CA LYS A 20 -9.09 6.08 13.98
C LYS A 20 -9.74 5.25 15.08
N THR A 21 -8.97 4.90 16.12
CA THR A 21 -9.45 4.14 17.30
C THR A 21 -10.63 4.80 18.01
N GLY A 22 -10.67 6.13 18.08
CA GLY A 22 -11.78 6.88 18.68
C GLY A 22 -13.10 6.63 17.94
N ASP A 23 -13.04 6.65 16.62
CA ASP A 23 -14.19 6.56 15.72
C ASP A 23 -14.50 5.11 15.31
N MET A 24 -13.61 4.17 15.62
CA MET A 24 -13.70 2.76 15.25
C MET A 24 -13.95 2.55 13.74
N SER A 25 -13.28 3.35 12.91
CA SER A 25 -13.42 3.31 11.46
C SER A 25 -12.13 3.70 10.73
N PHE A 26 -12.08 3.35 9.44
CA PHE A 26 -11.06 3.82 8.52
C PHE A 26 -11.44 5.19 7.96
N HIS A 27 -10.44 6.03 7.72
CA HIS A 27 -10.59 7.37 7.18
C HIS A 27 -9.67 7.60 5.99
N ASN A 28 -10.12 8.46 5.09
CA ASN A 28 -9.30 9.14 4.11
C ASN A 28 -9.30 10.65 4.43
N GLY A 29 -8.16 11.15 4.92
CA GLY A 29 -8.10 12.49 5.51
C GLY A 29 -8.98 12.55 6.77
N GLU A 30 -9.92 13.49 6.81
CA GLU A 30 -10.88 13.60 7.92
C GLU A 30 -12.15 12.78 7.71
N SER A 31 -12.44 12.38 6.48
CA SER A 31 -13.68 11.67 6.13
C SER A 31 -13.58 10.18 6.46
N PRO A 32 -14.52 9.59 7.21
CA PRO A 32 -14.61 8.15 7.35
C PRO A 32 -14.94 7.52 5.99
N ILE A 33 -14.39 6.34 5.75
CA ILE A 33 -14.68 5.53 4.56
C ILE A 33 -15.25 4.18 5.00
N GLU A 34 -16.26 3.71 4.26
CA GLU A 34 -16.84 2.39 4.44
C GLU A 34 -16.46 1.51 3.26
N PHE A 35 -15.91 0.33 3.54
CA PHE A 35 -15.59 -0.68 2.54
C PHE A 35 -15.72 -2.06 3.17
N GLN A 36 -16.06 -3.05 2.34
CA GLN A 36 -16.07 -4.45 2.77
C GLN A 36 -14.79 -5.19 2.39
N TYR A 37 -14.24 -4.91 1.22
CA TYR A 37 -13.02 -5.55 0.72
C TYR A 37 -11.88 -4.56 0.52
N LEU A 38 -10.66 -5.05 0.68
CA LEU A 38 -9.42 -4.34 0.44
C LEU A 38 -8.55 -5.19 -0.48
N GLN A 39 -8.25 -4.70 -1.68
CA GLN A 39 -7.23 -5.31 -2.55
C GLN A 39 -5.86 -4.75 -2.13
N LEU A 40 -4.85 -5.61 -2.01
CA LEU A 40 -3.49 -5.18 -1.65
C LEU A 40 -2.52 -5.50 -2.78
N ASP A 41 -1.48 -4.69 -2.92
CA ASP A 41 -0.40 -4.91 -3.89
C ASP A 41 0.91 -5.28 -3.16
N PRO A 42 1.24 -6.58 -3.02
CA PRO A 42 2.43 -7.03 -2.30
C PRO A 42 3.75 -6.48 -2.84
N ALA A 43 3.81 -6.08 -4.12
CA ALA A 43 5.00 -5.49 -4.71
C ALA A 43 5.32 -4.11 -4.12
N THR A 44 4.36 -3.47 -3.45
CA THR A 44 4.51 -2.15 -2.81
C THR A 44 4.80 -2.23 -1.32
N PHE A 45 4.91 -3.44 -0.76
CA PHE A 45 5.01 -3.58 0.67
C PHE A 45 6.41 -3.21 1.16
N LEU A 46 6.45 -2.26 2.08
CA LEU A 46 7.63 -1.92 2.84
C LEU A 46 7.43 -2.30 4.30
N SER A 47 8.47 -2.82 4.91
CA SER A 47 8.57 -2.98 6.36
C SER A 47 9.70 -2.09 6.83
N GLY A 48 9.60 -1.56 8.04
CA GLY A 48 10.64 -0.68 8.55
C GLY A 48 10.37 -0.18 9.95
N TRP A 49 10.89 1.01 10.21
CA TRP A 49 10.80 1.71 11.46
C TRP A 49 10.06 3.02 11.26
N GLY A 50 9.15 3.37 12.17
CA GLY A 50 8.44 4.64 12.14
C GLY A 50 8.39 5.28 13.52
N CYS A 51 8.47 6.60 13.58
CA CYS A 51 8.22 7.38 14.78
C CYS A 51 7.41 8.64 14.47
N TYR A 52 6.87 9.26 15.51
CA TYR A 52 6.23 10.57 15.39
C TYR A 52 7.07 11.58 16.16
N LYS A 53 7.64 12.54 15.43
CA LYS A 53 8.41 13.65 15.96
C LYS A 53 7.50 14.87 16.02
N GLN A 54 7.38 15.52 17.19
CA GLN A 54 6.46 16.65 17.36
C GLN A 54 6.68 17.80 16.37
N VAL A 55 7.92 18.01 15.93
CA VAL A 55 8.30 19.13 15.05
C VAL A 55 8.16 18.78 13.57
N SER A 56 8.58 17.58 13.17
CA SER A 56 8.64 17.16 11.75
C SER A 56 7.53 16.19 11.35
N GLY A 57 6.67 15.77 12.27
CA GLY A 57 5.59 14.83 12.01
C GLY A 57 6.07 13.39 11.96
N TYR A 58 5.46 12.60 11.07
CA TYR A 58 5.82 11.19 10.90
C TYR A 58 7.17 11.05 10.20
N ASP A 59 8.00 10.15 10.70
CA ASP A 59 9.31 9.83 10.14
C ASP A 59 9.42 8.31 9.99
N PHE A 60 9.90 7.85 8.83
CA PHE A 60 9.96 6.43 8.46
C PHE A 60 11.33 6.09 7.86
N VAL A 61 11.87 4.95 8.29
CA VAL A 61 13.11 4.35 7.77
C VAL A 61 12.79 2.93 7.34
N TRP A 62 12.81 2.67 6.04
CA TRP A 62 12.44 1.37 5.47
C TRP A 62 13.60 0.36 5.51
N ASP A 63 13.27 -0.91 5.72
CA ASP A 63 14.25 -1.99 5.61
C ASP A 63 14.63 -2.19 4.14
N LYS A 64 15.85 -2.67 3.89
CA LYS A 64 16.31 -3.00 2.54
C LYS A 64 15.47 -4.10 1.87
N GLN A 65 14.90 -5.00 2.67
CA GLN A 65 14.06 -6.10 2.19
C GLN A 65 12.86 -6.26 3.11
N PHE A 66 11.67 -6.34 2.51
CA PHE A 66 10.44 -6.59 3.24
C PHE A 66 10.53 -7.86 4.10
N GLY A 67 10.16 -7.73 5.38
CA GLY A 67 10.18 -8.83 6.34
C GLY A 67 11.55 -9.12 6.96
N VAL A 68 12.63 -8.48 6.50
CA VAL A 68 13.99 -8.64 7.05
C VAL A 68 14.35 -7.36 7.81
N ALA A 69 14.07 -7.36 9.12
CA ALA A 69 14.24 -6.19 9.95
C ALA A 69 15.71 -5.70 10.00
N ALA A 70 15.92 -4.44 9.60
CA ALA A 70 17.18 -3.74 9.80
C ALA A 70 17.34 -3.31 11.27
N SER A 71 18.55 -2.88 11.64
CA SER A 71 18.82 -2.28 12.95
C SER A 71 17.89 -1.09 13.20
N LYS A 72 17.37 -1.02 14.43
CA LYS A 72 16.52 0.07 14.88
C LYS A 72 17.31 1.40 14.81
N PRO A 73 16.78 2.46 14.17
CA PRO A 73 17.48 3.74 14.06
C PRO A 73 17.71 4.41 15.43
N GLU A 74 16.62 4.62 16.18
CA GLU A 74 16.62 5.27 17.50
C GLU A 74 15.60 4.62 18.44
N GLU A 75 15.67 4.93 19.74
CA GLU A 75 14.87 4.25 20.79
C GLU A 75 13.36 4.43 20.62
N ASP A 76 12.89 5.58 20.12
CA ASP A 76 11.48 5.93 19.97
C ASP A 76 10.79 5.29 18.75
N TYR A 77 11.58 4.81 17.77
CA TYR A 77 11.04 4.13 16.60
C TYR A 77 10.33 2.83 16.97
N LYS A 78 9.28 2.50 16.21
CA LYS A 78 8.54 1.24 16.31
C LYS A 78 8.49 0.58 14.96
N ARG A 79 8.25 -0.74 14.93
CA ARG A 79 8.03 -1.43 13.68
C ARG A 79 6.84 -0.82 12.94
N ALA A 80 7.04 -0.55 11.67
CA ALA A 80 6.12 0.12 10.77
C ALA A 80 6.00 -0.66 9.47
N PHE A 81 4.96 -0.33 8.71
CA PHE A 81 4.76 -0.84 7.37
C PHE A 81 4.26 0.28 6.45
N SER A 82 4.40 0.04 5.15
CA SER A 82 3.75 0.79 4.09
C SER A 82 3.18 -0.19 3.07
N ALA A 83 1.98 0.07 2.58
CA ALA A 83 1.34 -0.72 1.55
C ALA A 83 0.35 0.14 0.76
N TRP A 84 0.40 0.08 -0.56
CA TRP A 84 -0.72 0.56 -1.36
C TRP A 84 -1.86 -0.45 -1.31
N VAL A 85 -3.06 0.06 -1.11
CA VAL A 85 -4.28 -0.74 -0.99
C VAL A 85 -5.44 -0.04 -1.68
N LEU A 86 -6.38 -0.81 -2.25
CA LEU A 86 -7.59 -0.29 -2.86
C LEU A 86 -8.81 -0.75 -2.05
N PRO A 87 -9.40 0.12 -1.22
CA PRO A 87 -10.70 -0.12 -0.61
C PRO A 87 -11.77 -0.24 -1.69
N GLN A 88 -12.65 -1.24 -1.57
CA GLN A 88 -13.76 -1.43 -2.49
C GLN A 88 -14.63 -0.17 -2.58
N GLY A 89 -14.94 0.23 -3.81
CA GLY A 89 -15.83 1.37 -4.09
C GLY A 89 -15.09 2.71 -4.26
N LEU A 90 -13.79 2.76 -3.98
CA LEU A 90 -12.97 3.92 -4.31
C LEU A 90 -12.42 3.83 -5.74
N SER A 91 -12.23 5.00 -6.37
CA SER A 91 -11.71 5.14 -7.74
C SER A 91 -10.18 5.25 -7.81
N ARG A 92 -9.49 5.13 -6.68
CA ARG A 92 -8.03 5.22 -6.57
C ARG A 92 -7.52 4.43 -5.35
N PRO A 93 -6.27 3.95 -5.36
CA PRO A 93 -5.69 3.32 -4.19
C PRO A 93 -5.30 4.38 -3.15
N LEU A 94 -5.17 3.93 -1.91
CA LEU A 94 -4.70 4.71 -0.78
C LEU A 94 -3.42 4.10 -0.22
N LEU A 95 -2.55 4.94 0.32
CA LEU A 95 -1.34 4.54 1.01
C LEU A 95 -1.67 4.22 2.46
N TRP A 96 -1.59 2.94 2.82
CA TRP A 96 -1.70 2.49 4.21
C TRP A 96 -0.32 2.38 4.82
N GLN A 97 0.09 3.45 5.51
CA GLN A 97 1.43 3.60 6.07
C GLN A 97 1.33 4.04 7.52
N ASN A 98 1.72 3.15 8.45
CA ASN A 98 1.65 3.47 9.87
C ASN A 98 2.57 2.60 10.74
N MET A 99 2.71 3.01 12.01
CA MET A 99 3.43 2.30 13.08
C MET A 99 2.57 2.10 14.34
N THR A 100 1.27 2.39 14.26
CA THR A 100 0.34 2.16 15.37
C THR A 100 0.18 0.66 15.63
N PHE A 101 -0.06 0.31 16.90
CA PHE A 101 -0.24 -1.09 17.29
C PHE A 101 -1.39 -1.76 16.52
N ALA A 102 -2.55 -1.10 16.44
CA ALA A 102 -3.74 -1.65 15.78
C ALA A 102 -3.48 -2.02 14.32
N GLU A 103 -2.92 -1.09 13.54
CA GLU A 103 -2.74 -1.28 12.10
C GLU A 103 -1.56 -2.20 11.80
N THR A 104 -0.47 -2.11 12.56
CA THR A 104 0.68 -3.02 12.38
C THR A 104 0.30 -4.46 12.70
N GLN A 105 -0.48 -4.69 13.76
CA GLN A 105 -1.04 -6.01 14.07
C GLN A 105 -1.98 -6.50 12.96
N ALA A 106 -2.87 -5.64 12.47
CA ALA A 106 -3.80 -5.98 11.41
C ALA A 106 -3.07 -6.38 10.13
N PHE A 107 -2.09 -5.58 9.71
CA PHE A 107 -1.26 -5.86 8.53
C PHE A 107 -0.51 -7.19 8.67
N ASN A 108 0.14 -7.44 9.81
CA ASN A 108 0.84 -8.71 10.05
C ASN A 108 -0.12 -9.92 10.00
N LYS A 109 -1.34 -9.79 10.55
CA LYS A 109 -2.36 -10.83 10.45
C LYS A 109 -2.79 -11.06 9.00
N ILE A 110 -2.98 -9.98 8.23
CA ILE A 110 -3.31 -10.03 6.81
C ILE A 110 -2.22 -10.77 6.01
N LEU A 111 -0.93 -10.51 6.27
CA LEU A 111 0.16 -11.24 5.61
C LEU A 111 0.02 -12.76 5.84
N GLY A 112 -0.28 -13.17 7.08
CA GLY A 112 -0.49 -14.58 7.41
C GLY A 112 -1.64 -15.26 6.65
N LEU A 113 -2.54 -14.49 6.02
CA LEU A 113 -3.68 -15.01 5.26
C LEU A 113 -3.33 -15.43 3.83
N PHE A 114 -2.32 -14.82 3.20
CA PHE A 114 -2.05 -15.03 1.77
C PHE A 114 -0.56 -15.12 1.40
N TRP A 115 0.36 -14.71 2.27
CA TRP A 115 1.76 -14.47 1.89
C TRP A 115 2.45 -15.68 1.26
N ASN A 116 2.19 -16.89 1.79
CA ASN A 116 2.79 -18.12 1.29
C ASN A 116 2.20 -18.58 -0.05
N GLU A 117 1.02 -18.08 -0.44
CA GLU A 117 0.34 -18.45 -1.68
C GLU A 117 0.49 -17.40 -2.78
N LYS A 118 1.04 -16.21 -2.47
CA LYS A 118 1.05 -15.09 -3.42
C LYS A 118 1.76 -15.43 -4.74
N ASP A 119 2.88 -16.15 -4.66
CA ASP A 119 3.70 -16.48 -5.84
C ASP A 119 3.07 -17.60 -6.69
N ASN A 120 2.16 -18.39 -6.11
CA ASN A 120 1.40 -19.43 -6.81
C ASN A 120 0.22 -18.86 -7.61
N ASN A 121 -0.10 -17.57 -7.45
CA ASN A 121 -1.28 -16.93 -8.03
C ASN A 121 -0.94 -15.92 -9.15
N GLY A 122 0.30 -15.93 -9.64
CA GLY A 122 0.74 -15.08 -10.75
C GLY A 122 0.54 -13.59 -10.46
N ASP A 123 -0.02 -12.86 -11.43
CA ASP A 123 -0.26 -11.41 -11.32
C ASP A 123 -1.54 -11.04 -10.54
N LEU A 124 -2.22 -12.02 -9.95
CA LEU A 124 -3.41 -11.76 -9.15
C LEU A 124 -3.05 -11.15 -7.80
N LEU A 125 -3.81 -10.14 -7.39
CA LEU A 125 -3.63 -9.45 -6.13
C LEU A 125 -4.51 -10.06 -5.03
N PRO A 126 -4.01 -10.21 -3.79
CA PRO A 126 -4.80 -10.65 -2.67
C PRO A 126 -5.90 -9.64 -2.33
N VAL A 127 -7.08 -10.15 -2.06
CA VAL A 127 -8.23 -9.40 -1.57
C VAL A 127 -8.60 -9.94 -0.20
N VAL A 128 -8.69 -9.06 0.79
CA VAL A 128 -9.16 -9.39 2.13
C VAL A 128 -10.49 -8.70 2.41
N LYS A 129 -11.31 -9.32 3.26
CA LYS A 129 -12.54 -8.77 3.78
C LYS A 129 -12.30 -8.19 5.16
N PHE A 130 -12.69 -6.94 5.38
CA PHE A 130 -12.74 -6.39 6.73
C PHE A 130 -13.97 -6.96 7.46
N THR A 131 -13.75 -7.65 8.58
CA THR A 131 -14.82 -8.32 9.34
C THR A 131 -15.19 -7.57 10.62
N GLY A 132 -14.49 -6.48 10.92
CA GLY A 132 -14.82 -5.56 11.99
C GLY A 132 -13.63 -5.26 12.89
N ALA A 133 -13.91 -4.53 13.97
CA ALA A 133 -12.91 -4.17 14.96
C ALA A 133 -13.49 -4.21 16.37
N LYS A 134 -12.63 -4.47 17.36
CA LYS A 134 -12.98 -4.39 18.79
C LYS A 134 -11.98 -3.52 19.53
N LYS A 135 -12.45 -2.79 20.54
CA LYS A 135 -11.57 -2.00 21.41
C LYS A 135 -10.72 -2.94 22.27
N LEU A 136 -9.46 -2.57 22.46
CA LEU A 136 -8.50 -3.24 23.32
C LEU A 136 -7.88 -2.23 24.28
N GLN A 137 -7.71 -2.61 25.54
CA GLN A 137 -6.88 -1.87 26.47
C GLN A 137 -5.43 -2.31 26.28
N VAL A 138 -4.51 -1.36 26.03
CA VAL A 138 -3.08 -1.62 25.87
C VAL A 138 -2.32 -0.72 26.85
N GLY A 139 -1.93 -1.28 27.98
CA GLY A 139 -1.40 -0.51 29.11
C GLY A 139 -2.41 0.52 29.62
N LEU A 140 -1.98 1.78 29.74
CA LEU A 140 -2.86 2.90 30.13
C LEU A 140 -3.67 3.48 28.96
N GLY A 141 -3.41 3.06 27.72
CA GLY A 141 -4.07 3.56 26.52
C GLY A 141 -5.16 2.64 25.97
N GLN A 142 -5.98 3.19 25.06
CA GLN A 142 -6.91 2.41 24.25
C GLN A 142 -6.35 2.21 22.84
N SER A 143 -6.59 1.02 22.29
CA SER A 143 -6.28 0.62 20.93
C SER A 143 -7.48 -0.16 20.35
N SER A 144 -7.34 -0.66 19.12
CA SER A 144 -8.27 -1.58 18.50
C SER A 144 -7.56 -2.86 18.04
N GLU A 145 -8.30 -3.96 17.99
CA GLU A 145 -7.97 -5.12 17.17
C GLU A 145 -8.81 -5.05 15.90
N LEU A 146 -8.18 -5.06 14.74
CA LEU A 146 -8.86 -5.09 13.44
C LEU A 146 -8.84 -6.52 12.91
N SER A 147 -9.98 -6.99 12.44
CA SER A 147 -10.17 -8.36 11.95
C SER A 147 -10.37 -8.36 10.44
N PHE A 148 -9.64 -9.27 9.79
CA PHE A 148 -9.69 -9.47 8.35
C PHE A 148 -9.74 -10.97 8.04
N GLU A 149 -10.39 -11.31 6.94
CA GLU A 149 -10.43 -12.67 6.37
C GLU A 149 -9.94 -12.65 4.92
N PHE A 150 -9.30 -13.73 4.49
CA PHE A 150 -8.94 -13.87 3.07
C PHE A 150 -10.22 -14.03 2.25
N ALA A 151 -10.37 -13.23 1.19
CA ALA A 151 -11.50 -13.37 0.28
C ALA A 151 -11.11 -14.20 -0.96
N LYS A 152 -10.08 -13.75 -1.70
CA LYS A 152 -9.59 -14.39 -2.93
C LYS A 152 -8.32 -13.71 -3.43
N PHE A 153 -7.64 -14.34 -4.39
CA PHE A 153 -6.79 -13.63 -5.34
C PHE A 153 -7.66 -13.15 -6.52
N ALA A 154 -7.46 -11.92 -6.98
CA ALA A 154 -8.25 -11.31 -8.05
C ALA A 154 -7.37 -10.46 -8.97
N PRO A 155 -7.75 -10.25 -10.24
CA PRO A 155 -7.03 -9.33 -11.12
C PRO A 155 -6.91 -7.94 -10.47
N ARG A 156 -5.78 -7.26 -10.70
CA ARG A 156 -5.60 -5.85 -10.30
C ARG A 156 -6.74 -5.01 -10.88
N SER A 157 -7.41 -4.23 -10.04
CA SER A 157 -8.44 -3.29 -10.52
C SER A 157 -7.84 -2.23 -11.44
N ASN A 158 -8.58 -1.77 -12.44
CA ASN A 158 -8.15 -0.67 -13.32
C ASN A 158 -7.95 0.65 -12.56
N GLU A 159 -8.56 0.75 -11.39
CA GLU A 159 -8.56 1.86 -10.45
C GLU A 159 -7.37 1.76 -9.50
N PHE A 160 -6.68 0.62 -9.44
CA PHE A 160 -5.47 0.43 -8.65
C PHE A 160 -4.25 0.97 -9.40
N VAL A 161 -4.30 2.27 -9.69
CA VAL A 161 -3.22 3.02 -10.34
C VAL A 161 -2.47 3.79 -9.26
N ILE A 162 -1.23 3.38 -8.99
CA ILE A 162 -0.36 4.03 -8.02
C ILE A 162 0.12 5.36 -8.62
N PRO A 163 0.03 6.49 -7.90
CA PRO A 163 0.50 7.77 -8.40
C PRO A 163 2.01 7.77 -8.74
N SER A 164 2.41 8.44 -9.82
CA SER A 164 3.79 8.42 -10.33
C SER A 164 4.83 8.94 -9.33
N TRP A 165 4.47 9.95 -8.53
CA TRP A 165 5.34 10.54 -7.51
C TRP A 165 5.85 9.51 -6.49
N TYR A 166 5.12 8.40 -6.27
CA TYR A 166 5.58 7.33 -5.38
C TYR A 166 6.90 6.71 -5.85
N TYR A 167 7.11 6.62 -7.16
CA TYR A 167 8.33 6.06 -7.74
C TYR A 167 9.46 7.09 -7.88
N GLU A 168 9.15 8.39 -7.79
CA GLU A 168 10.13 9.46 -7.93
C GLU A 168 11.01 9.60 -6.68
N ASP A 169 10.45 9.36 -5.49
CA ASP A 169 11.17 9.38 -4.20
C ASP A 169 12.15 8.20 -4.02
N GLU A 170 12.04 7.13 -4.82
CA GLU A 170 12.95 5.97 -4.75
C GLU A 170 14.23 6.14 -5.61
N SER A 171 14.34 7.24 -6.37
CA SER A 171 15.48 7.49 -7.28
C SER A 171 16.83 7.78 -6.60
N ASP A 172 16.85 7.91 -5.27
CA ASP A 172 18.08 8.08 -4.47
C ASP A 172 18.57 6.78 -3.79
N ASN A 173 17.86 5.65 -3.88
CA ASN A 173 18.28 4.39 -3.26
C ASN A 173 17.96 3.16 -4.13
N ASP A 174 18.79 2.90 -5.15
CA ASP A 174 19.16 1.60 -5.77
C ASP A 174 18.26 0.35 -5.59
N ILE A 175 16.93 0.52 -5.63
CA ILE A 175 15.92 -0.54 -5.70
C ILE A 175 15.23 -0.36 -7.04
N LYS A 176 15.60 -1.19 -8.01
CA LYS A 176 14.96 -1.19 -9.32
C LYS A 176 13.53 -1.71 -9.17
N SER A 177 12.57 -0.90 -9.60
CA SER A 177 11.19 -1.32 -9.75
C SER A 177 11.13 -2.55 -10.68
N PRO A 178 10.36 -3.60 -10.36
CA PRO A 178 10.15 -4.73 -11.27
C PRO A 178 9.52 -4.33 -12.62
N ASN A 179 8.99 -3.12 -12.72
CA ASN A 179 8.39 -2.56 -13.93
C ASN A 179 9.25 -1.50 -14.63
N ASP A 180 10.48 -1.23 -14.15
CA ASP A 180 11.42 -0.36 -14.86
C ASP A 180 11.78 -0.97 -16.21
N GLY A 181 11.39 -0.29 -17.29
CA GLY A 181 11.64 -0.71 -18.68
C GLY A 181 10.50 -1.47 -19.36
N LEU A 182 9.36 -1.70 -18.69
CA LEU A 182 8.20 -2.34 -19.32
C LEU A 182 7.58 -1.44 -20.41
N SER A 183 7.55 -0.12 -20.17
CA SER A 183 7.14 0.90 -21.15
C SER A 183 8.06 0.96 -22.36
N ASP A 184 9.38 0.80 -22.16
CA ASP A 184 10.36 0.77 -23.25
C ASP A 184 10.24 -0.51 -24.09
N LEU A 185 9.93 -1.65 -23.46
CA LEU A 185 9.65 -2.91 -24.16
C LEU A 185 8.34 -2.86 -24.97
N VAL A 186 7.29 -2.26 -24.42
CA VAL A 186 6.01 -2.05 -25.13
C VAL A 186 6.19 -1.09 -26.31
N ASN A 187 6.91 0.02 -26.11
CA ASN A 187 7.22 0.97 -27.19
C ASN A 187 8.12 0.35 -28.27
N LYS A 188 9.07 -0.50 -27.87
CA LYS A 188 9.91 -1.25 -28.81
C LYS A 188 9.10 -2.27 -29.60
N GLN A 189 8.16 -2.97 -28.96
CA GLN A 189 7.27 -3.93 -29.63
C GLN A 189 6.26 -3.26 -30.56
N ILE A 190 5.82 -2.03 -30.28
CA ILE A 190 4.96 -1.24 -31.18
C ILE A 190 5.77 -0.71 -32.38
N ASN A 191 7.02 -0.28 -32.15
CA ASN A 191 7.89 0.22 -33.22
C ASN A 191 8.45 -0.91 -34.11
N ASP A 192 8.73 -2.08 -33.56
CA ASP A 192 9.23 -3.24 -34.30
C ASP A 192 8.11 -3.96 -35.09
N ASN A 193 6.84 -3.79 -34.71
CA ASN A 193 5.68 -4.36 -35.42
C ASN A 193 5.08 -3.46 -36.52
N ASN A 194 5.73 -2.33 -36.83
CA ASN A 194 5.30 -1.45 -37.93
C ASN A 194 5.87 -1.87 -39.30
N ASP A 195 6.50 -3.05 -39.37
CA ASP A 195 6.96 -3.65 -40.61
C ASP A 195 6.45 -5.09 -40.69
N LEU A 196 5.75 -5.41 -41.79
CA LEU A 196 5.26 -6.73 -42.22
C LEU A 196 3.86 -7.17 -41.76
N LEU A 197 2.85 -6.50 -42.30
CA LEU A 197 1.78 -7.18 -43.05
C LEU A 197 1.39 -6.28 -44.24
N THR A 198 2.10 -6.44 -45.36
CA THR A 198 1.62 -5.92 -46.65
C THR A 198 0.58 -6.89 -47.21
N ASP A 199 -0.43 -6.38 -47.91
CA ASP A 199 -1.55 -7.14 -48.52
C ASP A 199 -1.13 -8.28 -49.50
N GLU A 200 0.16 -8.53 -49.69
CA GLU A 200 0.72 -9.60 -50.52
C GLU A 200 0.92 -10.96 -49.79
N ASP A 201 0.76 -11.03 -48.46
CA ASP A 201 0.94 -12.27 -47.69
C ASP A 201 -0.37 -13.06 -47.41
N ILE A 202 -1.44 -12.80 -48.16
CA ILE A 202 -2.71 -13.55 -48.05
C ILE A 202 -2.75 -14.64 -49.14
N PRO A 203 -2.55 -15.94 -48.81
CA PRO A 203 -2.80 -17.01 -49.76
C PRO A 203 -4.31 -17.26 -49.88
N PHE A 204 -4.79 -17.41 -51.11
CA PHE A 204 -6.13 -17.91 -51.44
C PHE A 204 -6.40 -19.30 -50.85
#